data_AF-A0A932YUY1-F1
#
_entry.id   AF-A0A932YUY1-F1
#
_cell.length_a   1.000
_cell.length_b   1.000
_cell.length_c   1.000
_cell.angle_alpha   90.00
_cell.angle_beta   90.00
_cell.angle_gamma   90.00
#
_symmetry.space_group_name_H-M   'P 1'
#
loop_
_entity.id
_entity.type
_entity.pdbx_description
1 polymer ?
#
loop_
_entity_poly.entity_id
_entity_poly.type
_entity_poly.pdbx_seq_one_letter_code
_entity_poly.pdbx_strand_id
1 'polypeptide(L)'
;MFQRIVFLLAVFLPSIARAHDGHEHSPIDLAQFGAVIGALSGASQLVLTGVAFGLLLLIALAVTVKKPQSEFAKAFLFFLLSAITILSTWVLVDRTLDDVRLSPTGGPVHWHADFRVFNCDEEIDSLDPSGLSNRIGTSEVHEHGDLRIHIEGIISAFTEASLGNFFNVIGGELTNERLVVPTNNGLVVMENGRMCPGGRPGTLQAFLWSTDVSKKPWVASVQKLGSDFPDYVMTPEAIVPPGDCVVFEFVPEKEKTFRTCEQYEAAENRGDLIILWPDLGDDIRN
;
A
#
# COMPACT_ATOMS: atom_id res chain seq x y z
N MET A 1 42.31 -15.42 12.41
CA MET A 1 41.65 -15.12 11.11
C MET A 1 40.14 -15.24 11.25
N PHE A 2 39.62 -16.38 11.75
CA PHE A 2 38.18 -16.62 11.98
C PHE A 2 37.49 -15.55 12.86
N GLN A 3 38.11 -15.15 13.97
CA GLN A 3 37.55 -14.17 14.91
C GLN A 3 37.37 -12.74 14.34
N ARG A 4 38.13 -12.36 13.31
CA ARG A 4 38.03 -11.03 12.67
C ARG A 4 36.96 -10.98 11.58
N ILE A 5 36.62 -12.13 10.98
CA ILE A 5 35.57 -12.26 9.97
C ILE A 5 34.18 -12.25 10.63
N VAL A 6 34.05 -12.90 11.79
CA VAL A 6 32.81 -12.91 12.59
C VAL A 6 32.42 -11.50 13.07
N PHE A 7 33.40 -10.67 13.43
CA PHE A 7 33.14 -9.29 13.88
C PHE A 7 32.65 -8.38 12.74
N LEU A 8 33.09 -8.64 11.50
CA LEU A 8 32.64 -7.88 10.32
C LEU A 8 31.20 -8.24 9.92
N LEU A 9 30.82 -9.51 10.02
CA LEU A 9 29.44 -9.94 9.79
C LEU A 9 28.46 -9.36 10.83
N ALA A 10 28.91 -9.13 12.07
CA ALA A 10 28.09 -8.55 13.13
C ALA A 10 27.82 -7.04 12.98
N VAL A 11 28.73 -6.28 12.33
CA VAL A 11 28.57 -4.83 12.11
C VAL A 11 27.67 -4.51 10.92
N PHE A 12 27.49 -5.47 10.00
CA PHE A 12 26.57 -5.36 8.85
C PHE A 12 25.16 -5.88 9.14
N LEU A 13 24.83 -6.24 10.38
CA LEU A 13 23.43 -6.37 10.79
C LEU A 13 22.91 -4.94 11.00
N PRO A 14 22.12 -4.36 10.07
CA PRO A 14 21.55 -3.06 10.30
C PRO A 14 20.71 -3.12 11.57
N SER A 15 21.00 -2.25 12.53
CA SER A 15 20.06 -1.92 13.59
C SER A 15 18.84 -1.28 12.92
N ILE A 16 17.85 -2.09 12.57
CA ILE A 16 16.57 -1.57 12.11
C ILE A 16 15.92 -0.93 13.34
N ALA A 17 16.14 0.37 13.52
CA ALA A 17 15.32 1.17 14.42
C ALA A 17 13.94 1.25 13.79
N ARG A 18 13.06 0.29 14.11
CA ARG A 18 11.63 0.42 13.86
C ARG A 18 11.07 1.41 14.88
N ALA A 19 10.84 2.64 14.42
CA ALA A 19 9.83 3.47 15.06
C ALA A 19 8.48 2.90 14.61
N HIS A 20 7.76 2.35 15.57
CA HIS A 20 6.40 1.80 15.54
C HIS A 20 6.25 0.26 15.57
N ASP A 21 5.50 -0.09 16.61
CA ASP A 21 4.83 -1.30 17.03
C ASP A 21 5.67 -2.52 17.41
N GLY A 22 5.66 -2.75 18.73
CA GLY A 22 6.28 -3.90 19.35
C GLY A 22 5.45 -5.14 19.11
N HIS A 23 6.05 -6.13 18.45
CA HIS A 23 5.95 -7.54 18.83
C HIS A 23 7.18 -8.30 18.31
N GLU A 24 7.63 -9.22 19.17
CA GLU A 24 8.66 -10.27 19.09
C GLU A 24 9.66 -10.32 17.92
N HIS A 25 10.94 -10.30 18.31
CA HIS A 25 12.10 -10.58 17.47
C HIS A 25 12.06 -11.99 16.87
N SER A 26 11.73 -12.08 15.59
CA SER A 26 12.10 -13.22 14.74
C SER A 26 13.52 -13.00 14.19
N PRO A 27 14.36 -14.06 14.08
CA PRO A 27 15.69 -13.94 13.49
C PRO A 27 15.58 -13.46 12.03
N ILE A 28 16.43 -12.50 11.67
CA ILE A 28 16.49 -11.90 10.34
C ILE A 28 16.81 -13.01 9.32
N ASP A 29 15.82 -13.33 8.49
CA ASP A 29 15.98 -14.26 7.36
C ASP A 29 16.63 -13.51 6.18
N LEU A 30 17.53 -14.16 5.45
CA LEU A 30 18.14 -13.61 4.23
C LEU A 30 17.08 -13.21 3.19
N ALA A 31 15.92 -13.88 3.21
CA ALA A 31 14.77 -13.51 2.39
C ALA A 31 14.17 -12.14 2.78
N GLN A 32 14.19 -11.76 4.07
CA GLN A 32 13.73 -10.44 4.54
C GLN A 32 14.66 -9.31 4.08
N PHE A 33 15.96 -9.56 3.98
CA PHE A 33 16.91 -8.57 3.46
C PHE A 33 16.67 -8.28 1.96
N GLY A 34 16.34 -9.33 1.19
CA GLY A 34 15.98 -9.18 -0.23
C GLY A 34 14.71 -8.36 -0.44
N ALA A 35 13.70 -8.52 0.41
CA ALA A 35 12.45 -7.76 0.36
C ALA A 35 12.64 -6.27 0.71
N VAL A 36 13.48 -5.96 1.70
CA VAL A 36 13.82 -4.56 2.07
C VAL A 36 14.57 -3.86 0.94
N ILE A 37 15.50 -4.55 0.27
CA ILE A 37 16.16 -3.99 -0.92
C ILE A 37 15.15 -3.81 -2.05
N GLY A 38 14.25 -4.79 -2.26
CA GLY A 38 13.21 -4.77 -3.30
C GLY A 38 12.24 -3.59 -3.21
N ALA A 39 12.01 -3.04 -2.02
CA ALA A 39 11.10 -1.91 -1.79
C ALA A 39 11.71 -0.53 -2.13
N LEU A 40 12.99 -0.45 -2.48
CA LEU A 40 13.62 0.81 -2.90
C LEU A 40 13.50 0.99 -4.41
N SER A 41 13.33 2.23 -4.88
CA SER A 41 13.36 2.52 -6.32
C SER A 41 14.68 2.02 -6.95
N GLY A 42 14.64 1.59 -8.21
CA GLY A 42 15.77 0.92 -8.86
C GLY A 42 17.08 1.74 -8.88
N ALA A 43 16.98 3.07 -8.88
CA ALA A 43 18.14 3.96 -8.77
C ALA A 43 18.76 3.94 -7.35
N SER A 44 17.92 3.96 -6.31
CA SER A 44 18.36 3.88 -4.91
C SER A 44 18.94 2.51 -4.58
N GLN A 45 18.37 1.44 -5.12
CA GLN A 45 18.94 0.08 -5.00
C GLN A 45 20.37 0.02 -5.55
N LEU A 46 20.61 0.59 -6.74
CA LEU A 46 21.90 0.53 -7.42
C LEU A 46 22.97 1.35 -6.69
N VAL A 47 22.60 2.50 -6.12
CA VAL A 47 23.48 3.30 -5.26
C VAL A 47 23.86 2.48 -4.01
N LEU A 48 22.89 1.86 -3.35
CA LEU A 48 23.14 1.09 -2.13
C LEU A 48 23.96 -0.18 -2.38
N THR A 49 23.70 -0.92 -3.45
CA THR A 49 24.51 -2.10 -3.82
C THR A 49 25.94 -1.67 -4.19
N GLY A 50 26.09 -0.59 -4.94
CA GLY A 50 27.41 -0.04 -5.28
C GLY A 50 28.20 0.38 -4.04
N VAL A 51 27.56 1.05 -3.09
CA VAL A 51 28.15 1.48 -1.82
C VAL A 51 28.53 0.26 -0.97
N ALA A 52 27.62 -0.70 -0.79
CA ALA A 52 27.89 -1.91 -0.02
C ALA A 52 29.08 -2.70 -0.60
N PHE A 53 29.12 -2.87 -1.92
CA PHE A 53 30.22 -3.54 -2.60
C PHE A 53 31.54 -2.77 -2.44
N GLY A 54 31.51 -1.45 -2.63
CA GLY A 54 32.68 -0.59 -2.44
C GLY A 54 33.23 -0.66 -1.01
N LEU A 55 32.36 -0.59 -0.01
CA LEU A 55 32.74 -0.72 1.41
C LEU A 55 33.32 -2.11 1.71
N LEU A 56 32.68 -3.19 1.24
CA LEU A 56 33.17 -4.56 1.43
C LEU A 56 34.55 -4.77 0.78
N LEU A 57 34.77 -4.23 -0.41
CA LEU A 57 36.05 -4.32 -1.11
C LEU A 57 37.16 -3.57 -0.34
N LEU A 58 36.86 -2.38 0.18
CA LEU A 58 37.81 -1.60 0.99
C LEU A 58 38.14 -2.27 2.32
N ILE A 59 37.14 -2.86 2.97
CA ILE A 59 37.32 -3.65 4.18
C ILE A 59 38.18 -4.89 3.89
N ALA A 60 37.88 -5.62 2.81
CA ALA A 60 38.66 -6.79 2.41
C ALA A 60 40.13 -6.42 2.11
N LEU A 61 40.35 -5.30 1.42
CA LEU A 61 41.69 -4.75 1.18
C LEU A 61 42.40 -4.42 2.50
N ALA A 62 41.72 -3.75 3.43
CA ALA A 62 42.26 -3.40 4.74
C ALA A 62 42.66 -4.65 5.56
N VAL A 63 41.88 -5.73 5.47
CA VAL A 63 42.12 -6.98 6.21
C VAL A 63 43.20 -7.86 5.57
N THR A 64 43.33 -7.88 4.24
CA THR A 64 44.25 -8.78 3.52
C THR A 64 45.69 -8.27 3.47
N VAL A 65 45.92 -6.97 3.64
CA VAL A 65 47.28 -6.39 3.66
C VAL A 65 47.99 -6.78 4.97
N LYS A 66 48.84 -7.81 4.89
CA LYS A 66 49.59 -8.40 6.03
C LYS A 66 50.75 -7.56 6.57
N LYS A 67 51.17 -6.50 5.87
CA LYS A 67 52.31 -5.64 6.27
C LYS A 67 51.84 -4.56 7.26
N PRO A 68 52.72 -4.04 8.15
CA PRO A 68 52.39 -2.86 8.94
C PRO A 68 52.02 -1.73 7.97
N GLN A 69 50.75 -1.36 7.95
CA GLN A 69 50.27 -0.29 7.08
C GLN A 69 50.89 1.02 7.56
N SER A 70 51.38 1.83 6.61
CA SER A 70 51.80 3.19 6.92
C SER A 70 50.60 3.96 7.48
N GLU A 71 50.86 4.91 8.39
CA GLU A 71 49.80 5.79 8.92
C GLU A 71 49.04 6.50 7.79
N PHE A 72 49.75 6.81 6.70
CA PHE A 72 49.15 7.34 5.47
C PHE A 72 48.09 6.39 4.85
N ALA A 73 48.38 5.09 4.74
CA ALA A 73 47.44 4.14 4.17
C ALA A 73 46.16 3.97 5.01
N LYS A 74 46.30 3.99 6.35
CA LYS A 74 45.16 3.95 7.27
C LYS A 74 44.30 5.22 7.13
N ALA A 75 44.93 6.38 7.13
CA ALA A 75 44.25 7.66 6.93
C ALA A 75 43.53 7.68 5.58
N PHE A 76 44.19 7.26 4.50
CA PHE A 76 43.59 7.19 3.17
C PHE A 76 42.36 6.26 3.12
N LEU A 77 42.45 5.04 3.67
CA LEU A 77 41.32 4.12 3.77
C LEU A 77 40.17 4.72 4.57
N PHE A 78 40.46 5.36 5.70
CA PHE A 78 39.45 6.03 6.52
C PHE A 78 38.74 7.16 5.75
N PHE A 79 39.50 8.01 5.05
CA PHE A 79 38.92 9.08 4.24
C PHE A 79 38.07 8.54 3.10
N LEU A 80 38.49 7.45 2.45
CA LEU A 80 37.74 6.84 1.37
C LEU A 80 36.42 6.22 1.86
N LEU A 81 36.45 5.50 2.98
CA LEU A 81 35.24 4.97 3.63
C LEU A 81 34.30 6.10 4.03
N SER A 82 34.83 7.16 4.66
CA SER A 82 34.06 8.33 5.07
C SER A 82 33.44 9.05 3.87
N ALA A 83 34.22 9.24 2.80
CA ALA A 83 33.75 9.87 1.57
C ALA A 83 32.63 9.07 0.92
N ILE A 84 32.75 7.74 0.80
CA ILE A 84 31.70 6.88 0.25
C ILE A 84 30.41 7.01 1.07
N THR A 85 30.50 6.93 2.40
CA THR A 85 29.33 7.05 3.29
C THR A 85 28.67 8.42 3.21
N ILE A 86 29.46 9.50 3.19
CA ILE A 86 28.93 10.87 3.10
C ILE A 86 28.25 11.08 1.75
N LEU A 87 28.90 10.68 0.65
CA LEU A 87 28.36 10.82 -0.70
C LEU A 87 27.09 9.99 -0.88
N SER A 88 27.06 8.75 -0.39
CA SER A 88 25.86 7.92 -0.47
C SER A 88 24.71 8.51 0.34
N THR A 89 24.99 9.01 1.55
CA THR A 89 23.99 9.67 2.38
C THR A 89 23.45 10.91 1.69
N TRP A 90 24.32 11.72 1.09
CA TRP A 90 23.92 12.92 0.37
C TRP A 90 23.04 12.59 -0.84
N VAL A 91 23.39 11.56 -1.63
CA VAL A 91 22.56 11.09 -2.75
C VAL A 91 21.19 10.60 -2.28
N LEU A 92 21.13 9.84 -1.18
CA LEU A 92 19.86 9.38 -0.63
C LEU A 92 19.00 10.55 -0.15
N VAL A 93 19.59 11.53 0.54
CA VAL A 93 18.88 12.75 0.99
C VAL A 93 18.34 13.54 -0.21
N ASP A 94 19.16 13.74 -1.24
CA ASP A 94 18.77 14.46 -2.45
C ASP A 94 17.57 13.79 -3.13
N ARG A 95 17.63 12.46 -3.30
CA ARG A 95 16.52 11.67 -3.87
C ARG A 95 15.25 11.74 -3.03
N THR A 96 15.34 11.56 -1.73
CA THR A 96 14.17 11.67 -0.84
C THR A 96 13.55 13.07 -0.91
N LEU A 97 14.37 14.12 -0.99
CA LEU A 97 13.86 15.49 -1.11
C LEU A 97 13.19 15.74 -2.46
N ASP A 98 13.71 15.17 -3.54
CA ASP A 98 13.08 15.26 -4.86
C ASP A 98 11.72 14.55 -4.86
N ASP A 99 11.64 13.33 -4.30
CA ASP A 99 10.39 12.58 -4.19
C ASP A 99 9.34 13.38 -3.39
N VAL A 100 9.73 13.96 -2.25
CA VAL A 100 8.83 14.80 -1.43
C VAL A 100 8.38 16.06 -2.15
N ARG A 101 9.29 16.73 -2.89
CA ARG A 101 8.98 17.99 -3.60
C ARG A 101 8.08 17.79 -4.81
N LEU A 102 8.26 16.68 -5.51
CA LEU A 102 7.49 16.35 -6.71
C LEU A 102 6.15 15.70 -6.37
N SER A 103 6.04 15.09 -5.17
CA SER A 103 4.81 14.49 -4.69
C SER A 103 3.68 15.53 -4.58
N PRO A 104 2.48 15.24 -5.11
CA PRO A 104 1.34 16.16 -5.01
C PRO A 104 0.84 16.35 -3.57
N THR A 105 1.19 15.43 -2.66
CA THR A 105 0.83 15.51 -1.23
C THR A 105 1.87 16.24 -0.40
N GLY A 106 3.03 16.58 -0.99
CA GLY A 106 4.13 17.27 -0.31
C GLY A 106 4.85 16.42 0.73
N GLY A 107 4.71 15.09 0.69
CA GLY A 107 5.31 14.18 1.66
C GLY A 107 4.62 12.81 1.74
N PRO A 108 5.11 11.93 2.63
CA PRO A 108 4.53 10.61 2.80
C PRO A 108 3.11 10.67 3.36
N VAL A 109 2.28 9.74 2.92
CA VAL A 109 0.89 9.59 3.31
C VAL A 109 0.66 8.26 4.01
N HIS A 110 -0.48 8.16 4.67
CA HIS A 110 -1.01 6.94 5.26
C HIS A 110 -2.54 7.09 5.22
N TRP A 111 -3.14 6.66 4.13
CA TRP A 111 -4.57 6.77 3.88
C TRP A 111 -5.20 5.38 3.83
N HIS A 112 -6.43 5.31 4.32
CA HIS A 112 -7.24 4.11 4.35
C HIS A 112 -8.60 4.37 3.72
N ALA A 113 -9.07 3.42 2.92
CA ALA A 113 -10.45 3.32 2.50
C ALA A 113 -10.87 1.86 2.57
N ASP A 114 -12.06 1.57 3.10
CA ASP A 114 -12.59 0.21 3.07
C ASP A 114 -13.30 -0.04 1.73
N PHE A 115 -13.33 -1.29 1.27
CA PHE A 115 -14.07 -1.65 0.07
C PHE A 115 -14.81 -2.98 0.23
N ARG A 116 -15.90 -3.14 -0.54
CA ARG A 116 -16.61 -4.42 -0.67
C ARG A 116 -17.02 -4.64 -2.11
N VAL A 117 -17.02 -5.89 -2.55
CA VAL A 117 -17.37 -6.25 -3.94
C VAL A 117 -18.48 -7.28 -3.94
N PHE A 118 -19.54 -7.01 -4.70
CA PHE A 118 -20.68 -7.90 -4.85
C PHE A 118 -20.90 -8.30 -6.31
N ASN A 119 -20.96 -9.60 -6.56
CA ASN A 119 -21.30 -10.19 -7.85
C ASN A 119 -22.68 -10.82 -7.78
N CYS A 120 -23.69 -10.15 -8.34
CA CYS A 120 -25.08 -10.62 -8.36
C CYS A 120 -25.61 -11.00 -6.96
N ASP A 121 -25.48 -10.07 -6.02
CA ASP A 121 -25.84 -10.17 -4.60
C ASP A 121 -24.95 -11.02 -3.69
N GLU A 122 -24.03 -11.80 -4.25
CA GLU A 122 -23.01 -12.54 -3.50
C GLU A 122 -21.77 -11.67 -3.28
N GLU A 123 -21.30 -11.59 -2.04
CA GLU A 123 -20.04 -10.92 -1.73
C GLU A 123 -18.85 -11.76 -2.19
N ILE A 124 -17.86 -11.10 -2.77
CA ILE A 124 -16.65 -11.75 -3.25
C ILE A 124 -15.49 -11.37 -2.33
N ASP A 125 -14.89 -12.38 -1.72
CA ASP A 125 -13.65 -12.22 -0.98
C ASP A 125 -12.47 -12.00 -1.93
N SER A 126 -11.59 -11.07 -1.59
CA SER A 126 -10.32 -10.89 -2.28
C SER A 126 -9.38 -12.08 -2.04
N LEU A 127 -8.31 -12.13 -2.84
CA LEU A 127 -7.21 -13.06 -2.62
C LEU A 127 -6.63 -12.84 -1.21
N ASP A 128 -6.25 -13.92 -0.51
CA ASP A 128 -5.59 -13.78 0.79
C ASP A 128 -4.11 -13.38 0.59
N PRO A 129 -3.59 -12.43 1.39
CA PRO A 129 -2.17 -12.13 1.36
C PRO A 129 -1.34 -13.35 1.76
N SER A 130 -0.14 -13.46 1.18
CA SER A 130 0.80 -14.53 1.50
C SER A 130 2.25 -14.03 1.49
N GLY A 131 3.16 -14.86 2.01
CA GLY A 131 4.58 -14.52 2.07
C GLY A 131 4.93 -13.53 3.18
N LEU A 132 6.18 -13.05 3.17
CA LEU A 132 6.76 -12.28 4.28
C LEU A 132 6.20 -10.87 4.44
N SER A 133 5.76 -10.25 3.35
CA SER A 133 5.16 -8.92 3.39
C SER A 133 3.71 -8.94 3.85
N ASN A 134 3.06 -10.12 3.85
CA ASN A 134 1.65 -10.31 4.17
C ASN A 134 0.73 -9.23 3.56
N ARG A 135 0.95 -8.93 2.27
CA ARG A 135 0.21 -7.90 1.53
C ARG A 135 0.01 -8.31 0.08
N ILE A 136 -1.02 -7.76 -0.55
CA ILE A 136 -1.25 -7.84 -1.99
C ILE A 136 -1.18 -6.43 -2.56
N GLY A 137 -0.37 -6.22 -3.60
CA GLY A 137 -0.09 -4.90 -4.17
C GLY A 137 1.37 -4.48 -4.06
N THR A 138 1.63 -3.18 -4.18
CA THR A 138 2.98 -2.59 -4.08
C THR A 138 3.32 -2.21 -2.63
N SER A 139 4.44 -1.53 -2.41
CA SER A 139 4.71 -0.93 -1.10
C SER A 139 3.80 0.26 -0.80
N GLU A 140 3.42 0.99 -1.84
CA GLU A 140 2.69 2.25 -1.71
C GLU A 140 1.19 2.04 -1.71
N VAL A 141 0.69 1.04 -2.44
CA VAL A 141 -0.74 0.76 -2.58
C VAL A 141 -0.98 -0.72 -2.43
N HIS A 142 -1.67 -1.13 -1.38
CA HIS A 142 -1.83 -2.54 -1.03
C HIS A 142 -3.04 -2.84 -0.14
N GLU A 143 -3.27 -4.13 0.11
CA GLU A 143 -4.31 -4.68 0.98
C GLU A 143 -3.71 -5.81 1.85
N HIS A 144 -4.29 -6.03 3.04
CA HIS A 144 -3.77 -6.93 4.08
C HIS A 144 -4.71 -8.09 4.48
N GLY A 145 -5.64 -8.49 3.62
CA GLY A 145 -6.70 -9.46 3.92
C GLY A 145 -7.82 -8.90 4.81
N ASP A 146 -7.95 -7.58 4.91
CA ASP A 146 -8.85 -6.86 5.79
C ASP A 146 -9.88 -6.00 5.04
N LEU A 147 -9.99 -6.18 3.72
CA LEU A 147 -10.91 -5.42 2.85
C LEU A 147 -10.68 -3.90 2.92
N ARG A 148 -9.42 -3.50 3.16
CA ARG A 148 -8.98 -2.12 3.23
C ARG A 148 -7.91 -1.83 2.20
N ILE A 149 -8.09 -0.70 1.52
CA ILE A 149 -7.10 -0.11 0.65
C ILE A 149 -6.15 0.71 1.51
N HIS A 150 -4.87 0.36 1.49
CA HIS A 150 -3.79 1.09 2.14
C HIS A 150 -3.02 1.90 1.11
N ILE A 151 -2.88 3.21 1.35
CA ILE A 151 -1.97 4.08 0.60
C ILE A 151 -0.93 4.64 1.55
N GLU A 152 0.31 4.19 1.42
CA GLU A 152 1.38 4.48 2.36
C GLU A 152 2.66 4.96 1.66
N GLY A 153 3.37 5.93 2.26
CA GLY A 153 4.61 6.45 1.68
C GLY A 153 4.37 7.58 0.69
N ILE A 154 5.30 7.80 -0.24
CA ILE A 154 5.27 8.98 -1.12
C ILE A 154 4.64 8.60 -2.45
N ILE A 155 3.47 9.15 -2.76
CA ILE A 155 2.85 9.01 -4.09
C ILE A 155 3.40 10.06 -5.05
N SER A 156 3.61 9.67 -6.31
CA SER A 156 4.14 10.55 -7.36
C SER A 156 3.04 11.29 -8.12
N ALA A 157 1.81 10.74 -8.11
CA ALA A 157 0.63 11.33 -8.73
C ALA A 157 -0.64 10.87 -7.99
N PHE A 158 -1.69 11.70 -7.97
CA PHE A 158 -2.97 11.31 -7.36
C PHE A 158 -3.61 10.08 -8.02
N THR A 159 -3.29 9.80 -9.29
CA THR A 159 -3.75 8.60 -9.98
C THR A 159 -3.23 7.31 -9.35
N GLU A 160 -2.12 7.34 -8.60
CA GLU A 160 -1.65 6.17 -7.82
C GLU A 160 -2.61 5.85 -6.67
N ALA A 161 -3.29 6.86 -6.13
CA ALA A 161 -4.31 6.73 -5.10
C ALA A 161 -5.72 6.53 -5.68
N SER A 162 -5.85 6.08 -6.94
CA SER A 162 -7.15 5.83 -7.57
C SER A 162 -7.64 4.39 -7.35
N LEU A 163 -8.95 4.19 -7.39
CA LEU A 163 -9.56 2.85 -7.36
C LEU A 163 -9.06 1.95 -8.50
N GLY A 164 -8.92 2.52 -9.70
CA GLY A 164 -8.40 1.85 -10.88
C GLY A 164 -6.98 1.33 -10.66
N ASN A 165 -6.10 2.18 -10.11
CA ASN A 165 -4.74 1.76 -9.78
C ASN A 165 -4.72 0.70 -8.69
N PHE A 166 -5.53 0.83 -7.64
CA PHE A 166 -5.64 -0.18 -6.59
C PHE A 166 -5.95 -1.57 -7.16
N PHE A 167 -7.02 -1.71 -7.95
CA PHE A 167 -7.36 -3.01 -8.56
C PHE A 167 -6.27 -3.52 -9.49
N ASN A 168 -5.60 -2.64 -10.24
CA ASN A 168 -4.48 -3.03 -11.09
C ASN A 168 -3.30 -3.61 -10.28
N VAL A 169 -2.86 -2.92 -9.21
CA VAL A 169 -1.69 -3.37 -8.43
C VAL A 169 -1.95 -4.65 -7.65
N ILE A 170 -3.20 -4.92 -7.24
CA ILE A 170 -3.54 -6.20 -6.59
C ILE A 170 -3.70 -7.36 -7.58
N GLY A 171 -3.50 -7.12 -8.89
CA GLY A 171 -3.57 -8.15 -9.93
C GLY A 171 -4.94 -8.30 -10.60
N GLY A 172 -5.83 -7.34 -10.37
CA GLY A 172 -7.14 -7.20 -11.00
C GLY A 172 -7.16 -6.12 -12.08
N GLU A 173 -8.36 -5.62 -12.37
CA GLU A 173 -8.60 -4.57 -13.35
C GLU A 173 -9.90 -3.86 -12.97
N LEU A 174 -9.92 -2.52 -13.02
CA LEU A 174 -11.16 -1.76 -12.87
C LEU A 174 -11.29 -0.74 -14.00
N THR A 175 -12.39 -0.85 -14.74
CA THR A 175 -12.82 0.07 -15.79
C THR A 175 -14.31 0.36 -15.60
N ASN A 176 -14.88 1.25 -16.42
CA ASN A 176 -16.30 1.56 -16.40
C ASN A 176 -17.21 0.38 -16.81
N GLU A 177 -16.65 -0.60 -17.54
CA GLU A 177 -17.42 -1.71 -18.11
C GLU A 177 -17.12 -3.03 -17.42
N ARG A 178 -16.02 -3.10 -16.66
CA ARG A 178 -15.48 -4.36 -16.18
C ARG A 178 -14.71 -4.18 -14.87
N LEU A 179 -14.94 -5.12 -13.95
CA LEU A 179 -14.17 -5.31 -12.73
C LEU A 179 -13.65 -6.75 -12.72
N VAL A 180 -12.34 -6.91 -12.54
CA VAL A 180 -11.65 -8.17 -12.35
C VAL A 180 -11.09 -8.19 -10.94
N VAL A 181 -11.52 -9.15 -10.14
CA VAL A 181 -11.05 -9.33 -8.76
C VAL A 181 -10.28 -10.65 -8.66
N PRO A 182 -9.01 -10.62 -8.22
CA PRO A 182 -8.29 -11.83 -7.87
C PRO A 182 -8.83 -12.37 -6.54
N THR A 183 -9.14 -13.67 -6.52
CA THR A 183 -9.62 -14.40 -5.35
C THR A 183 -8.79 -15.66 -5.14
N ASN A 184 -8.94 -16.30 -3.98
CA ASN A 184 -8.33 -17.60 -3.70
C ASN A 184 -8.74 -18.71 -4.70
N ASN A 185 -9.90 -18.55 -5.35
CA ASN A 185 -10.44 -19.50 -6.33
C ASN A 185 -10.15 -19.12 -7.79
N GLY A 186 -9.32 -18.10 -8.02
CA GLY A 186 -9.00 -17.56 -9.33
C GLY A 186 -9.61 -16.18 -9.59
N LEU A 187 -9.64 -15.76 -10.84
CA LEU A 187 -10.16 -14.44 -11.23
C LEU A 187 -11.68 -14.45 -11.35
N VAL A 188 -12.35 -13.55 -10.64
CA VAL A 188 -13.77 -13.25 -10.83
C VAL A 188 -13.88 -12.05 -11.78
N VAL A 189 -14.58 -12.24 -12.90
CA VAL A 189 -14.77 -11.22 -13.93
C VAL A 189 -16.23 -10.79 -13.97
N MET A 190 -16.47 -9.52 -13.63
CA MET A 190 -17.76 -8.84 -13.75
C MET A 190 -17.68 -7.89 -14.94
N GLU A 191 -18.49 -8.12 -15.96
CA GLU A 191 -18.49 -7.35 -17.21
C GLU A 191 -19.92 -6.98 -17.57
N ASN A 192 -20.15 -5.72 -17.90
CA ASN A 192 -21.48 -5.18 -18.18
C ASN A 192 -22.21 -6.02 -19.25
N GLY A 193 -23.48 -6.34 -18.97
CA GLY A 193 -24.30 -7.19 -19.84
C GLY A 193 -24.18 -8.69 -19.58
N ARG A 194 -23.22 -9.15 -18.75
CA ARG A 194 -23.20 -10.54 -18.27
C ARG A 194 -24.44 -10.81 -17.41
N MET A 195 -25.08 -11.97 -17.62
CA MET A 195 -26.31 -12.33 -16.91
C MET A 195 -26.03 -12.71 -15.46
N CYS A 196 -26.78 -12.10 -14.54
CA CYS A 196 -26.90 -12.55 -13.16
C CYS A 196 -27.85 -13.76 -13.05
N PRO A 197 -27.76 -14.53 -11.94
CA PRO A 197 -28.79 -15.51 -11.59
C PRO A 197 -30.19 -14.87 -11.65
N GLY A 198 -31.14 -15.56 -12.28
CA GLY A 198 -32.47 -15.01 -12.58
C GLY A 198 -32.61 -14.33 -13.94
N GLY A 199 -31.55 -14.31 -14.77
CA GLY A 199 -31.64 -13.95 -16.19
C GLY A 199 -31.72 -12.45 -16.48
N ARG A 200 -31.35 -11.61 -15.50
CA ARG A 200 -31.23 -10.16 -15.70
C ARG A 200 -29.76 -9.80 -15.97
N PRO A 201 -29.46 -8.90 -16.93
CA PRO A 201 -28.11 -8.44 -17.14
C PRO A 201 -27.61 -7.63 -15.93
N GLY A 202 -26.39 -7.89 -15.51
CA GLY A 202 -25.69 -7.10 -14.50
C GLY A 202 -24.96 -5.91 -15.10
N THR A 203 -24.90 -4.84 -14.33
CA THR A 203 -24.17 -3.61 -14.62
C THR A 203 -23.28 -3.30 -13.41
N LEU A 204 -21.99 -3.10 -13.67
CA LEU A 204 -21.01 -2.68 -12.68
C LEU A 204 -21.29 -1.24 -12.26
N GLN A 205 -21.43 -1.05 -10.95
CA GLN A 205 -21.73 0.24 -10.33
C GLN A 205 -20.90 0.36 -9.05
N ALA A 206 -20.47 1.58 -8.73
CA ALA A 206 -19.75 1.87 -7.50
C ALA A 206 -20.50 2.91 -6.66
N PHE A 207 -20.56 2.67 -5.36
CA PHE A 207 -21.20 3.55 -4.39
C PHE A 207 -20.18 3.95 -3.34
N LEU A 208 -20.09 5.25 -3.09
CA LEU A 208 -19.17 5.84 -2.12
C LEU A 208 -19.95 6.29 -0.89
N TRP A 209 -19.59 5.75 0.26
CA TRP A 209 -19.93 6.30 1.56
C TRP A 209 -18.82 7.25 2.00
N SER A 210 -19.18 8.51 2.24
CA SER A 210 -18.29 9.55 2.74
C SER A 210 -18.82 10.16 4.03
N THR A 211 -17.92 10.65 4.87
CA THR A 211 -18.24 11.15 6.22
C THR A 211 -18.10 12.67 6.32
N ASP A 212 -19.14 13.34 6.78
CA ASP A 212 -19.11 14.75 7.17
C ASP A 212 -18.56 14.89 8.60
N VAL A 213 -17.25 15.16 8.68
CA VAL A 213 -16.51 15.35 9.93
C VAL A 213 -16.83 16.64 10.67
N SER A 214 -17.58 17.57 10.05
CA SER A 214 -17.96 18.84 10.67
C SER A 214 -19.06 18.71 11.72
N LYS A 215 -19.78 17.56 11.74
CA LYS A 215 -20.90 17.27 12.65
C LYS A 215 -20.48 16.29 13.75
N LYS A 216 -21.15 16.33 14.91
CA LYS A 216 -20.99 15.33 15.97
C LYS A 216 -22.35 14.85 16.49
N PRO A 217 -22.64 13.52 16.51
CA PRO A 217 -21.83 12.45 15.90
C PRO A 217 -21.59 12.69 14.40
N TRP A 218 -20.55 12.08 13.84
CA TRP A 218 -20.24 12.23 12.42
C TRP A 218 -21.43 11.75 11.58
N VAL A 219 -21.60 12.29 10.38
CA VAL A 219 -22.73 11.92 9.51
C VAL A 219 -22.19 11.35 8.21
N ALA A 220 -22.50 10.09 7.92
CA ALA A 220 -22.17 9.45 6.65
C ALA A 220 -23.33 9.55 5.66
N SER A 221 -23.00 9.72 4.38
CA SER A 221 -23.95 9.68 3.28
C SER A 221 -23.40 8.89 2.10
N VAL A 222 -24.28 8.26 1.34
CA VAL A 222 -23.91 7.50 0.14
C VAL A 222 -24.20 8.29 -1.13
N GLN A 223 -23.31 8.15 -2.11
CA GLN A 223 -23.53 8.60 -3.48
C GLN A 223 -23.12 7.49 -4.46
N LYS A 224 -23.88 7.35 -5.56
CA LYS A 224 -23.44 6.56 -6.71
C LYS A 224 -22.33 7.34 -7.42
N LEU A 225 -21.19 6.70 -7.65
CA LEU A 225 -20.10 7.31 -8.41
C LEU A 225 -20.47 7.38 -9.90
N GLY A 226 -19.94 8.41 -10.58
CA GLY A 226 -20.17 8.65 -12.00
C GLY A 226 -19.42 7.66 -12.90
N SER A 227 -19.44 7.89 -14.21
CA SER A 227 -18.74 7.07 -15.22
C SER A 227 -17.21 7.23 -15.21
N ASP A 228 -16.65 7.88 -14.21
CA ASP A 228 -15.22 8.10 -13.99
C ASP A 228 -14.78 7.49 -12.65
N PHE A 229 -15.59 6.61 -12.06
CA PHE A 229 -15.29 5.98 -10.78
C PHE A 229 -13.95 5.21 -10.73
N PRO A 230 -13.39 4.63 -11.82
CA PRO A 230 -12.03 4.08 -11.76
C PRO A 230 -10.97 5.14 -11.44
N ASP A 231 -11.20 6.39 -11.84
CA ASP A 231 -10.29 7.51 -11.59
C ASP A 231 -10.52 8.17 -10.21
N TYR A 232 -11.50 7.70 -9.44
CA TYR A 232 -11.80 8.22 -8.11
C TYR A 232 -10.58 8.07 -7.19
N VAL A 233 -10.13 9.20 -6.65
CA VAL A 233 -9.02 9.29 -5.69
C VAL A 233 -9.60 9.29 -4.28
N MET A 234 -9.12 8.36 -3.46
CA MET A 234 -9.58 8.19 -2.08
C MET A 234 -9.30 9.41 -1.21
N THR A 235 -10.19 9.66 -0.26
CA THR A 235 -10.08 10.72 0.74
C THR A 235 -8.84 10.48 1.62
N PRO A 236 -8.03 11.53 1.91
CA PRO A 236 -6.73 11.38 2.57
C PRO A 236 -6.82 11.19 4.10
N GLU A 237 -7.50 10.13 4.55
CA GLU A 237 -7.78 9.85 5.96
C GLU A 237 -7.13 8.55 6.44
N ALA A 238 -6.50 8.56 7.61
CA ALA A 238 -5.77 7.41 8.14
C ALA A 238 -6.65 6.38 8.88
N ILE A 239 -7.94 6.67 9.06
CA ILE A 239 -8.89 5.79 9.74
C ILE A 239 -10.21 5.80 8.98
N VAL A 240 -10.94 4.69 9.04
CA VAL A 240 -12.23 4.52 8.37
C VAL A 240 -13.30 4.22 9.43
N PRO A 241 -14.34 5.07 9.58
CA PRO A 241 -14.47 6.46 9.11
C PRO A 241 -13.48 7.42 9.82
N PRO A 242 -13.19 8.63 9.26
CA PRO A 242 -13.90 9.30 8.17
C PRO A 242 -13.39 9.00 6.76
N GLY A 243 -12.38 8.15 6.63
CA GLY A 243 -11.98 7.58 5.34
C GLY A 243 -13.15 6.89 4.63
N ASP A 244 -12.97 6.67 3.34
CA ASP A 244 -14.06 6.24 2.48
C ASP A 244 -14.47 4.79 2.75
N CYS A 245 -15.71 4.48 2.44
CA CYS A 245 -16.14 3.12 2.18
C CYS A 245 -16.70 3.03 0.76
N VAL A 246 -16.11 2.16 -0.07
CA VAL A 246 -16.49 2.00 -1.48
C VAL A 246 -17.12 0.64 -1.70
N VAL A 247 -18.36 0.61 -2.16
CA VAL A 247 -19.10 -0.60 -2.46
C VAL A 247 -19.23 -0.76 -3.97
N PHE A 248 -18.66 -1.82 -4.52
CA PHE A 248 -18.84 -2.23 -5.91
C PHE A 248 -19.97 -3.26 -5.99
N GLU A 249 -20.93 -3.03 -6.88
CA GLU A 249 -21.99 -3.98 -7.15
C GLU A 249 -22.13 -4.28 -8.64
N PHE A 250 -22.10 -5.56 -8.98
CA PHE A 250 -22.46 -6.07 -10.29
C PHE A 250 -23.87 -6.68 -10.22
N VAL A 251 -24.87 -5.84 -10.44
CA VAL A 251 -26.31 -6.15 -10.33
C VAL A 251 -27.08 -5.38 -11.40
N PRO A 252 -28.38 -5.64 -11.64
CA PRO A 252 -29.18 -4.75 -12.47
C PRO A 252 -29.04 -3.29 -12.02
N GLU A 253 -29.05 -2.37 -12.98
CA GLU A 253 -28.81 -0.95 -12.72
C GLU A 253 -29.76 -0.39 -11.65
N LYS A 254 -29.20 0.37 -10.72
CA LYS A 254 -29.92 0.99 -9.60
C LYS A 254 -29.25 2.28 -9.15
N GLU A 255 -30.02 3.15 -8.50
CA GLU A 255 -29.52 4.46 -8.07
C GLU A 255 -29.01 4.49 -6.63
N LYS A 256 -29.32 3.47 -5.84
CA LYS A 256 -29.08 3.43 -4.40
C LYS A 256 -28.48 2.09 -3.98
N THR A 257 -27.66 2.10 -2.94
CA THR A 257 -27.23 0.91 -2.22
C THR A 257 -27.64 0.98 -0.76
N PHE A 258 -27.89 -0.20 -0.18
CA PHE A 258 -28.10 -0.40 1.26
C PHE A 258 -26.94 -1.22 1.86
N ARG A 259 -25.87 -1.44 1.11
CA ARG A 259 -24.66 -2.11 1.55
C ARG A 259 -23.66 -1.04 1.98
N THR A 260 -22.90 -1.31 3.04
CA THR A 260 -21.86 -0.43 3.57
C THR A 260 -20.68 -1.30 4.06
N CYS A 261 -19.61 -0.70 4.57
CA CYS A 261 -18.42 -1.42 5.04
C CYS A 261 -18.50 -1.68 6.55
N GLU A 262 -17.87 -2.75 7.02
CA GLU A 262 -17.97 -3.20 8.41
C GLU A 262 -17.59 -2.11 9.43
N GLN A 263 -16.61 -1.27 9.12
CA GLN A 263 -16.17 -0.21 10.03
C GLN A 263 -17.17 0.94 10.15
N TYR A 264 -17.92 1.23 9.07
CA TYR A 264 -19.03 2.17 9.12
C TYR A 264 -20.16 1.61 9.99
N GLU A 265 -20.52 0.33 9.83
CA GLU A 265 -21.52 -0.34 10.68
C GLU A 265 -21.08 -0.35 12.16
N ALA A 266 -19.80 -0.66 12.41
CA ALA A 266 -19.25 -0.66 13.76
C ALA A 266 -19.26 0.74 14.39
N ALA A 267 -18.93 1.79 13.62
CA ALA A 267 -18.99 3.18 14.09
C ALA A 267 -20.41 3.65 14.37
N GLU A 268 -21.38 3.25 13.53
CA GLU A 268 -22.81 3.51 13.78
C GLU A 268 -23.30 2.83 15.06
N ASN A 269 -22.96 1.55 15.24
CA ASN A 269 -23.33 0.78 16.43
C ASN A 269 -22.75 1.34 17.73
N ARG A 270 -21.58 1.99 17.68
CA ARG A 270 -20.99 2.70 18.82
C ARG A 270 -21.61 4.07 19.09
N GLY A 271 -22.40 4.60 18.15
CA GLY A 271 -22.96 5.95 18.19
C GLY A 271 -21.96 7.04 17.79
N ASP A 272 -20.82 6.68 17.20
CA ASP A 272 -19.80 7.62 16.70
C ASP A 272 -20.22 8.24 15.36
N LEU A 273 -21.04 7.51 14.60
CA LEU A 273 -21.49 7.83 13.25
C LEU A 273 -23.03 7.71 13.15
N ILE A 274 -23.67 8.59 12.39
CA ILE A 274 -25.04 8.45 11.93
C ILE A 274 -24.99 8.18 10.42
N ILE A 275 -25.56 7.07 9.96
CA ILE A 275 -25.65 6.77 8.54
C ILE A 275 -26.98 7.28 7.98
N LEU A 276 -26.91 8.17 6.98
CA LEU A 276 -28.07 8.60 6.22
C LEU A 276 -28.38 7.57 5.15
N TRP A 277 -29.12 6.54 5.54
CA TRP A 277 -29.61 5.52 4.62
C TRP A 277 -30.50 6.15 3.54
N PRO A 278 -30.34 5.75 2.26
CA PRO A 278 -31.22 6.25 1.21
C PRO A 278 -32.68 5.94 1.53
N ASP A 279 -33.56 6.94 1.41
CA ASP A 279 -35.00 6.73 1.65
C ASP A 279 -35.53 5.55 0.82
N LEU A 280 -36.21 4.61 1.48
CA LEU A 280 -37.01 3.54 0.89
C LEU A 280 -38.28 4.14 0.25
N GLY A 281 -38.12 5.00 -0.75
CA GLY A 281 -39.23 5.52 -1.53
C GLY A 281 -39.80 4.42 -2.42
N ASP A 282 -40.97 3.89 -2.07
CA ASP A 282 -41.95 3.06 -2.82
C ASP A 282 -41.48 1.83 -3.64
N ASP A 283 -40.19 1.50 -3.74
CA ASP A 283 -39.70 0.38 -4.56
C ASP A 283 -39.84 -1.03 -3.92
N ILE A 284 -40.53 -1.13 -2.76
CA ILE A 284 -40.97 -2.41 -2.16
C ILE A 284 -42.47 -2.67 -2.43
N ARG A 285 -43.07 -1.93 -3.37
CA ARG A 285 -44.43 -2.20 -3.85
C ARG A 285 -44.45 -2.57 -5.33
N ASN A 286 -43.75 -3.61 -5.73
CA ASN A 286 -44.08 -4.45 -6.90
C ASN A 286 -43.43 -5.83 -6.81
#